data_AF-A0A7X7FK74-F1
#
_entry.id   AF-A0A7X7FK74-F1
#
_cell.length_a   1.000
_cell.length_b   1.000
_cell.length_c   1.000
_cell.angle_alpha   90.00
_cell.angle_beta   90.00
_cell.angle_gamma   90.00
#
_symmetry.space_group_name_H-M   'P 1'
#
loop_
_entity.id
_entity.type
_entity.pdbx_description
1 polymer ?
#
loop_
_entity_poly.entity_id
_entity_poly.type
_entity_poly.pdbx_seq_one_letter_code
_entity_poly.pdbx_strand_id
1 'polypeptide(L)'
;MFNKAHSAEYAVEAFQGAWLKRRWPAHYLAAVLSNYRGFYANSPTLPQILYVVEALHLGIGCVPPCVNRSREGFIVETGEVVSDQQSAVGYVGSALADQLSLTSHGVYPRGLPFLPTVYNRKDRQDKPAGRVPHSCVAPSLRGAKHKWGIIATRLSIRVPITHIQELSQAFLERYLEQREKGPFESVDDFVRRCRPTESEWRLLLDSGALDVFGISRPMLFWRLRRLQRMGHGHGGMLWKAQPEKDDETPPVDLDCPDAWQVARREMELLGFPVTIDPVTFLSRDEKGRQIDWSRYMPVSQLYEYAGKRVSVCGLMVADRVNRTNAGDLMKFVTLADRTGFVETCLFPNTYRRFGHLTAANPILVVDGVVEMFENKQGLALRAERLEVPMRSGQLSVASYQSIQVNAV
;
A
#
# COMPACT_ATOMS: atom_id res chain seq x y z
N MET A 1 -20.77 28.31 -18.77
CA MET A 1 -21.79 28.42 -17.70
C MET A 1 -21.91 27.04 -17.06
N PHE A 2 -21.62 26.88 -15.77
CA PHE A 2 -21.66 25.56 -15.10
C PHE A 2 -23.06 25.33 -14.50
N ASN A 3 -23.63 24.13 -14.63
CA ASN A 3 -24.94 23.82 -14.03
C ASN A 3 -24.81 23.69 -12.50
N LYS A 4 -25.39 24.65 -11.76
CA LYS A 4 -25.30 24.72 -10.30
C LYS A 4 -25.88 23.49 -9.59
N ALA A 5 -26.98 22.92 -10.09
CA ALA A 5 -27.58 21.74 -9.47
C ALA A 5 -26.64 20.53 -9.56
N HIS A 6 -26.04 20.33 -10.73
CA HIS A 6 -25.08 19.25 -10.97
C HIS A 6 -23.78 19.44 -10.16
N SER A 7 -23.29 20.67 -10.00
CA SER A 7 -22.10 20.91 -9.15
C SER A 7 -22.39 20.72 -7.68
N ALA A 8 -23.57 21.12 -7.22
CA ALA A 8 -23.96 20.95 -5.82
C ALA A 8 -24.01 19.46 -5.43
N GLU A 9 -24.52 18.60 -6.32
CA GLU A 9 -24.57 17.15 -6.09
C GLU A 9 -23.17 16.55 -5.91
N TYR A 10 -22.25 16.77 -6.85
CA TYR A 10 -20.86 16.29 -6.71
C TYR A 10 -20.11 16.94 -5.54
N ALA A 11 -20.40 18.19 -5.20
CA ALA A 11 -19.79 18.85 -4.04
C ALA A 11 -20.17 18.15 -2.73
N VAL A 12 -21.40 17.65 -2.62
CA VAL A 12 -21.84 16.86 -1.46
C VAL A 12 -21.08 15.54 -1.39
N GLU A 13 -20.94 14.81 -2.49
CA GLU A 13 -20.17 13.55 -2.54
C GLU A 13 -18.69 13.78 -2.18
N ALA A 14 -18.07 14.82 -2.75
CA ALA A 14 -16.68 15.18 -2.46
C ALA A 14 -16.49 15.55 -0.98
N PHE A 15 -17.43 16.30 -0.40
CA PHE A 15 -17.40 16.65 1.02
C PHE A 15 -17.55 15.41 1.92
N GLN A 16 -18.47 14.50 1.59
CA GLN A 16 -18.64 13.24 2.32
C GLN A 16 -17.36 12.39 2.27
N GLY A 17 -16.73 12.27 1.11
CA GLY A 17 -15.45 11.58 0.96
C GLY A 17 -14.33 12.21 1.80
N ALA A 18 -14.20 13.54 1.75
CA ALA A 18 -13.22 14.27 2.56
C ALA A 18 -13.48 14.10 4.07
N TRP A 19 -14.74 14.12 4.49
CA TRP A 19 -15.13 13.91 5.89
C TRP A 19 -14.78 12.50 6.38
N LEU A 20 -15.09 11.47 5.57
CA LEU A 20 -14.72 10.08 5.85
C LEU A 20 -13.20 9.89 5.90
N LYS A 21 -12.46 10.44 4.94
CA LYS A 21 -11.00 10.37 4.91
C LYS A 21 -10.36 11.01 6.14
N ARG A 22 -10.87 12.18 6.57
CA ARG A 22 -10.36 12.88 7.76
C ARG A 22 -10.65 12.11 9.05
N ARG A 23 -11.78 11.40 9.12
CA ARG A 23 -12.24 10.76 10.35
C ARG A 23 -11.91 9.28 10.46
N TRP A 24 -12.08 8.50 9.39
CA TRP A 24 -11.77 7.08 9.30
C TRP A 24 -10.85 6.79 8.10
N PRO A 25 -9.61 7.30 8.08
CA PRO A 25 -8.72 7.19 6.92
C PRO A 25 -8.48 5.74 6.50
N ALA A 26 -8.24 4.82 7.46
CA ALA A 26 -8.01 3.41 7.16
C ALA A 26 -9.21 2.74 6.47
N HIS A 27 -10.43 3.00 6.94
CA HIS A 27 -11.65 2.42 6.36
C HIS A 27 -11.98 3.06 5.01
N TYR A 28 -11.75 4.37 4.88
CA TYR A 28 -11.90 5.09 3.62
C TYR A 28 -10.94 4.53 2.56
N LEU A 29 -9.64 4.41 2.87
CA LEU A 29 -8.65 3.86 1.95
C LEU A 29 -8.92 2.40 1.60
N ALA A 30 -9.31 1.56 2.58
CA ALA A 30 -9.72 0.18 2.31
C ALA A 30 -10.94 0.11 1.36
N ALA A 31 -11.91 1.01 1.52
CA ALA A 31 -13.06 1.09 0.62
C ALA A 31 -12.65 1.57 -0.79
N VAL A 32 -11.74 2.54 -0.89
CA VAL A 32 -11.20 3.03 -2.18
C VAL A 32 -10.46 1.92 -2.92
N LEU A 33 -9.58 1.19 -2.21
CA LEU A 33 -8.84 0.04 -2.75
C LEU A 33 -9.79 -1.08 -3.21
N SER A 34 -10.83 -1.39 -2.43
CA SER A 34 -11.80 -2.45 -2.78
C SER A 34 -12.64 -2.13 -4.02
N ASN A 35 -12.97 -0.86 -4.25
CA ASN A 35 -13.84 -0.46 -5.36
C ASN A 35 -13.06 -0.06 -6.62
N TYR A 36 -11.72 -0.16 -6.61
CA TYR A 36 -10.86 0.30 -7.71
C TYR A 36 -11.18 1.74 -8.16
N ARG A 37 -11.68 2.58 -7.24
CA ARG A 37 -12.11 3.94 -7.57
C ARG A 37 -10.88 4.85 -7.58
N GLY A 38 -10.68 5.59 -8.68
CA GLY A 38 -9.60 6.56 -8.81
C GLY A 38 -9.38 7.00 -10.25
N PHE A 39 -8.83 8.19 -10.44
CA PHE A 39 -8.50 8.75 -11.77
C PHE A 39 -7.23 8.14 -12.39
N TYR A 40 -6.62 7.14 -11.75
CA TYR A 40 -5.27 6.67 -12.04
C TYR A 40 -5.22 5.24 -12.62
N ALA A 41 -6.33 4.77 -13.21
CA ALA A 41 -6.45 3.44 -13.83
C ALA A 41 -5.38 3.15 -14.91
N ASN A 42 -4.78 4.19 -15.49
CA ASN A 42 -3.84 4.09 -16.61
C ASN A 42 -2.38 4.37 -16.22
N SER A 43 -2.05 4.49 -14.92
CA SER A 43 -0.65 4.72 -14.56
C SER A 43 0.19 3.46 -14.86
N PRO A 44 1.37 3.61 -15.49
CA PRO A 44 2.26 2.47 -15.77
C PRO A 44 2.74 1.78 -14.49
N THR A 45 2.58 2.43 -13.33
CA THR A 45 2.86 1.92 -12.00
C THR A 45 1.56 1.85 -11.22
N LEU A 46 0.86 0.71 -11.39
CA LEU A 46 -0.22 0.15 -10.55
C LEU A 46 -1.06 1.19 -9.76
N PRO A 47 -2.32 1.47 -10.16
CA PRO A 47 -3.17 2.51 -9.59
C PRO A 47 -3.32 2.49 -8.05
N GLN A 48 -3.08 1.33 -7.44
CA GLN A 48 -3.24 1.11 -6.02
C GLN A 48 -2.04 1.59 -5.20
N ILE A 49 -0.85 1.70 -5.81
CA ILE A 49 0.37 2.10 -5.11
C ILE A 49 0.24 3.50 -4.49
N LEU A 50 -0.51 4.41 -5.14
CA LEU A 50 -0.81 5.74 -4.61
C LEU A 50 -1.53 5.64 -3.26
N TYR A 51 -2.57 4.82 -3.17
CA TYR A 51 -3.36 4.67 -1.95
C TYR A 51 -2.61 3.90 -0.86
N VAL A 52 -1.73 2.97 -1.25
CA VAL A 52 -0.84 2.27 -0.32
C VAL A 52 0.20 3.23 0.26
N VAL A 53 0.85 4.04 -0.57
CA VAL A 53 1.80 5.07 -0.11
C VAL A 53 1.08 6.11 0.76
N GLU A 54 -0.14 6.50 0.40
CA GLU A 54 -0.94 7.38 1.24
C GLU A 54 -1.30 6.77 2.59
N ALA A 55 -1.67 5.48 2.62
CA ALA A 55 -1.90 4.75 3.87
C ALA A 55 -0.65 4.78 4.75
N LEU A 56 0.53 4.52 4.17
CA LEU A 56 1.81 4.54 4.86
C LEU A 56 2.18 5.94 5.40
N HIS A 57 1.95 7.00 4.63
CA HIS A 57 2.14 8.39 5.12
C HIS A 57 1.19 8.74 6.27
N LEU A 58 0.01 8.15 6.31
CA LEU A 58 -0.94 8.26 7.43
C LEU A 58 -0.62 7.29 8.59
N GLY A 59 0.48 6.53 8.49
CA GLY A 59 0.91 5.57 9.50
C GLY A 59 0.10 4.28 9.53
N ILE A 60 -0.68 3.98 8.50
CA ILE A 60 -1.53 2.78 8.36
C ILE A 60 -0.76 1.74 7.54
N GLY A 61 -0.43 0.61 8.14
CA GLY A 61 0.27 -0.47 7.46
C GLY A 61 -0.65 -1.31 6.56
N CYS A 62 -0.06 -2.05 5.63
CA CYS A 62 -0.74 -3.11 4.89
C CYS A 62 -0.29 -4.47 5.43
N VAL A 63 -1.17 -5.48 5.39
CA VAL A 63 -0.85 -6.87 5.76
C VAL A 63 -1.22 -7.81 4.63
N PRO A 64 -0.42 -8.87 4.37
CA PRO A 64 -0.61 -9.76 3.24
C PRO A 64 -1.98 -10.47 3.31
N PRO A 65 -2.43 -11.10 2.22
CA PRO A 65 -3.60 -11.95 2.26
C PRO A 65 -3.47 -13.05 3.31
N CYS A 66 -4.60 -13.60 3.75
CA CYS A 66 -4.65 -14.68 4.74
C CYS A 66 -5.91 -15.51 4.54
N VAL A 67 -5.76 -16.83 4.36
CA VAL A 67 -6.88 -17.78 4.13
C VAL A 67 -7.92 -17.78 5.24
N ASN A 68 -7.57 -17.33 6.44
CA ASN A 68 -8.52 -17.28 7.56
C ASN A 68 -9.04 -15.86 7.83
N ARG A 69 -8.31 -14.80 7.50
CA ARG A 69 -8.68 -13.44 7.90
C ARG A 69 -9.16 -12.57 6.73
N SER A 70 -8.64 -12.78 5.53
CA SER A 70 -9.04 -12.00 4.35
C SER A 70 -10.50 -12.25 3.98
N ARG A 71 -11.19 -11.17 3.59
CA ARG A 71 -12.54 -11.19 3.02
C ARG A 71 -12.49 -10.93 1.51
N GLU A 72 -13.64 -10.72 0.88
CA GLU A 72 -13.77 -10.40 -0.55
C GLU A 72 -13.12 -9.07 -0.95
N GLY A 73 -13.13 -8.08 -0.04
CA GLY A 73 -12.49 -6.77 -0.22
C GLY A 73 -11.44 -6.47 0.84
N PHE A 74 -10.74 -5.36 0.67
CA PHE A 74 -9.77 -4.87 1.65
C PHE A 74 -10.50 -4.55 2.97
N ILE A 75 -9.97 -5.07 4.07
CA ILE A 75 -10.55 -4.86 5.40
C ILE A 75 -9.55 -4.19 6.32
N VAL A 76 -10.06 -3.42 7.28
CA VAL A 76 -9.25 -2.84 8.34
C VAL A 76 -9.26 -3.81 9.52
N GLU A 77 -8.08 -4.16 10.00
CA GLU A 77 -7.90 -4.97 11.20
C GLU A 77 -7.28 -4.13 12.31
N THR A 78 -7.65 -4.48 13.55
CA THR A 78 -7.00 -3.93 14.74
C THR A 78 -5.96 -4.92 15.22
N GLY A 79 -4.69 -4.53 15.21
CA GLY A 79 -3.59 -5.40 15.61
C GLY A 79 -2.29 -4.63 15.76
N GLU A 80 -1.43 -5.10 16.67
CA GLU A 80 0.00 -4.81 16.57
C GLU A 80 0.48 -5.47 15.29
N VAL A 81 1.12 -4.71 14.40
CA VAL A 81 1.91 -5.32 13.33
C VAL A 81 2.97 -6.15 14.04
N VAL A 82 2.76 -7.47 14.12
CA VAL A 82 3.78 -8.42 14.55
C VAL A 82 4.79 -8.49 13.41
N SER A 83 5.63 -7.46 13.28
CA SER A 83 6.86 -7.57 12.54
C SER A 83 7.83 -8.31 13.46
N ASP A 84 7.71 -9.62 13.50
CA ASP A 84 8.75 -10.48 14.04
C ASP A 84 9.91 -10.55 13.03
N GLN A 85 10.46 -9.39 12.67
CA GLN A 85 11.76 -9.15 12.04
C GLN A 85 12.14 -7.69 12.31
N GLN A 86 12.98 -7.51 13.34
CA GLN A 86 13.54 -6.23 13.81
C GLN A 86 14.53 -5.56 12.83
N SER A 87 14.42 -5.81 11.53
CA SER A 87 15.41 -5.38 10.53
C SER A 87 14.78 -4.56 9.39
N ALA A 88 13.96 -3.57 9.76
CA ALA A 88 13.70 -2.39 8.92
C ALA A 88 13.40 -1.12 9.74
N VAL A 89 13.65 -1.15 11.05
CA VAL A 89 13.48 0.01 11.95
C VAL A 89 14.75 0.84 11.94
N GLY A 90 14.88 1.69 10.93
CA GLY A 90 15.94 2.68 10.85
C GLY A 90 15.43 3.92 10.13
N TYR A 91 15.29 5.01 10.90
CA TYR A 91 15.10 6.40 10.45
C TYR A 91 13.70 6.80 9.99
N VAL A 92 12.83 7.10 10.97
CA VAL A 92 11.83 8.15 10.81
C VAL A 92 12.39 9.40 11.49
N GLY A 93 12.84 10.36 10.68
CA GLY A 93 13.30 11.66 11.13
C GLY A 93 12.19 12.44 11.82
N SER A 94 12.55 13.09 12.92
CA SER A 94 11.70 13.73 13.93
C SER A 94 10.96 14.99 13.50
N ALA A 95 10.56 15.15 12.23
CA ALA A 95 9.97 16.40 11.75
C ALA A 95 8.43 16.44 11.76
N LEU A 96 7.74 15.29 11.87
CA LEU A 96 6.26 15.22 11.86
C LEU A 96 5.64 15.04 13.26
N ALA A 97 6.45 14.84 14.30
CA ALA A 97 5.97 14.52 15.65
C ALA A 97 5.37 15.74 16.38
N ASP A 98 5.81 16.96 16.05
CA ASP A 98 5.42 18.16 16.81
C ASP A 98 4.01 18.67 16.44
N GLN A 99 3.44 18.28 15.30
CA GLN A 99 2.08 18.69 14.89
C GLN A 99 0.96 17.73 15.30
N LEU A 100 1.27 16.52 15.80
CA LEU A 100 0.28 15.48 16.12
C LEU A 100 0.05 15.26 17.63
N SER A 101 0.63 16.10 18.50
CA SER A 101 0.50 16.00 19.95
C SER A 101 -0.86 16.45 20.53
N LEU A 102 -1.86 16.77 19.69
CA LEU A 102 -3.18 17.28 20.11
C LEU A 102 -4.34 16.27 20.09
N THR A 103 -4.13 14.99 19.79
CA THR A 103 -5.24 14.01 19.75
C THR A 103 -5.01 12.79 20.66
N SER A 104 -4.90 13.00 21.96
CA SER A 104 -5.04 11.93 22.96
C SER A 104 -6.52 11.75 23.36
N HIS A 105 -7.40 11.38 22.42
CA HIS A 105 -8.81 11.08 22.74
C HIS A 105 -9.39 9.97 21.83
N GLY A 106 -9.24 8.70 22.24
CA GLY A 106 -9.99 7.57 21.68
C GLY A 106 -9.67 7.25 20.21
N VAL A 107 -9.82 5.99 19.81
CA VAL A 107 -9.53 5.54 18.43
C VAL A 107 -10.31 6.32 17.36
N TYR A 108 -11.41 7.00 17.72
CA TYR A 108 -11.98 8.12 16.99
C TYR A 108 -12.63 9.10 17.99
N PRO A 109 -12.60 10.43 17.76
CA PRO A 109 -13.27 11.35 18.69
C PRO A 109 -14.78 11.04 18.80
N ARG A 110 -15.36 11.25 19.99
CA ARG A 110 -16.81 11.18 20.20
C ARG A 110 -17.39 12.58 20.19
N GLY A 111 -18.45 12.78 19.40
CA GLY A 111 -19.38 13.91 19.53
C GLY A 111 -18.99 15.20 18.80
N LEU A 112 -19.79 15.56 17.80
CA LEU A 112 -20.20 16.91 17.39
C LEU A 112 -21.38 16.72 16.40
N PRO A 113 -22.32 17.69 16.29
CA PRO A 113 -23.70 17.43 15.93
C PRO A 113 -23.88 16.99 14.47
N PHE A 114 -24.88 16.11 14.28
CA PHE A 114 -25.50 15.81 13.00
C PHE A 114 -25.71 17.11 12.18
N LEU A 115 -25.16 17.17 10.97
CA LEU A 115 -25.57 18.17 9.99
C LEU A 115 -27.04 17.89 9.59
N PRO A 116 -27.84 18.94 9.30
CA PRO A 116 -29.24 18.78 8.98
C PRO A 116 -29.37 18.01 7.67
N THR A 117 -30.00 16.84 7.74
CA THR A 117 -30.49 16.13 6.57
C THR A 117 -31.47 17.06 5.85
N VAL A 118 -31.09 17.57 4.67
CA VAL A 118 -32.09 18.07 3.71
C VAL A 118 -32.76 16.83 3.12
N TYR A 119 -33.59 16.18 3.92
CA TYR A 119 -34.49 15.12 3.49
C TYR A 119 -35.90 15.67 3.56
N ASN A 120 -36.60 15.55 2.44
CA ASN A 120 -37.95 16.03 2.25
C ASN A 120 -38.86 15.37 3.30
N ARG A 121 -39.39 16.19 4.21
CA ARG A 121 -40.17 15.80 5.38
C ARG A 121 -41.61 15.51 4.97
N LYS A 122 -41.84 14.46 4.18
CA LYS A 122 -43.14 13.81 4.04
C LYS A 122 -42.90 12.31 3.97
N ASP A 123 -43.66 11.59 4.78
CA ASP A 123 -43.69 10.13 4.89
C ASP A 123 -42.59 9.49 5.75
N ARG A 124 -42.83 9.43 7.08
CA ARG A 124 -43.03 8.14 7.77
C ARG A 124 -43.34 8.33 9.26
N GLN A 125 -44.39 7.64 9.68
CA GLN A 125 -44.85 7.48 11.06
C GLN A 125 -43.87 6.64 11.90
N ASP A 126 -43.84 6.99 13.19
CA ASP A 126 -43.00 6.46 14.28
C ASP A 126 -43.13 4.95 14.56
N LYS A 127 -42.02 4.33 15.02
CA LYS A 127 -41.99 3.33 16.12
C LYS A 127 -40.63 3.34 16.85
N PRO A 128 -40.56 3.22 18.20
CA PRO A 128 -39.33 3.44 18.97
C PRO A 128 -38.48 2.18 19.25
N ALA A 129 -37.26 2.46 19.72
CA ALA A 129 -36.07 1.62 19.84
C ALA A 129 -36.10 0.51 20.92
N GLY A 130 -35.36 -0.57 20.66
CA GLY A 130 -34.92 -1.57 21.63
C GLY A 130 -33.47 -1.36 22.06
N ARG A 131 -33.24 -1.27 23.37
CA ARG A 131 -31.94 -1.12 24.07
C ARG A 131 -31.21 -2.47 24.16
N VAL A 132 -29.89 -2.50 24.06
CA VAL A 132 -29.04 -3.59 24.58
C VAL A 132 -27.79 -3.03 25.28
N PRO A 133 -27.28 -3.70 26.33
CA PRO A 133 -26.58 -3.05 27.45
C PRO A 133 -25.05 -3.04 27.36
N HIS A 134 -24.46 -2.08 28.09
CA HIS A 134 -23.03 -1.94 28.34
C HIS A 134 -22.54 -2.86 29.48
N SER A 135 -21.45 -3.59 29.24
CA SER A 135 -20.40 -3.95 30.22
C SER A 135 -19.22 -4.50 29.39
N CYS A 136 -17.95 -4.15 29.56
CA CYS A 136 -17.16 -4.22 30.78
C CYS A 136 -16.07 -3.13 30.85
N VAL A 137 -15.70 -2.82 32.09
CA VAL A 137 -14.73 -1.82 32.55
C VAL A 137 -13.30 -2.35 32.42
N ALA A 138 -12.35 -1.50 32.02
CA ALA A 138 -10.90 -1.79 32.08
C ALA A 138 -10.28 -1.25 33.39
N PRO A 139 -9.30 -1.93 34.00
CA PRO A 139 -8.59 -1.40 35.16
C PRO A 139 -7.55 -0.36 34.73
N SER A 140 -7.46 0.70 35.53
CA SER A 140 -6.52 1.80 35.41
C SER A 140 -5.14 1.44 35.95
N LEU A 141 -4.07 1.75 35.21
CA LEU A 141 -2.74 1.95 35.79
C LEU A 141 -2.13 3.23 35.23
N ARG A 142 -1.96 4.21 36.11
CA ARG A 142 -1.14 5.41 35.92
C ARG A 142 0.30 5.07 36.26
N GLY A 143 1.23 5.58 35.45
CA GLY A 143 2.56 5.98 35.91
C GLY A 143 3.73 5.28 35.23
N ALA A 144 4.24 5.87 34.15
CA ALA A 144 5.68 6.02 33.91
C ALA A 144 5.89 6.99 32.73
N LYS A 145 6.68 8.04 32.97
CA LYS A 145 7.08 9.05 31.99
C LYS A 145 8.31 8.54 31.24
N HIS A 146 8.20 8.19 29.97
CA HIS A 146 9.35 8.18 29.04
C HIS A 146 8.91 8.59 27.64
N LYS A 147 9.69 9.49 27.04
CA LYS A 147 9.48 10.15 25.74
C LYS A 147 9.90 9.26 24.57
N TRP A 148 9.32 9.58 23.42
CA TRP A 148 9.64 9.20 22.03
C TRP A 148 9.10 7.84 21.58
N GLY A 149 8.15 7.88 20.64
CA GLY A 149 7.58 6.70 20.02
C GLY A 149 6.68 7.05 18.85
N ILE A 150 6.95 6.41 17.71
CA ILE A 150 6.16 6.35 16.48
C ILE A 150 4.67 6.19 16.83
N ILE A 151 3.75 6.88 16.13
CA ILE A 151 2.34 6.47 16.17
C ILE A 151 2.25 5.14 15.41
N ALA A 152 2.58 4.04 16.08
CA ALA A 152 2.17 2.73 15.66
C ALA A 152 0.64 2.76 15.65
N THR A 153 0.04 3.01 14.48
CA THR A 153 -1.41 2.92 14.43
C THR A 153 -1.77 1.47 14.68
N ARG A 154 -2.75 1.24 15.56
CA ARG A 154 -3.33 -0.08 15.83
C ARG A 154 -4.07 -0.67 14.62
N LEU A 155 -3.96 -0.05 13.44
CA LEU A 155 -4.81 -0.33 12.28
C LEU A 155 -3.95 -0.72 11.09
N SER A 156 -4.29 -1.86 10.48
CA SER A 156 -3.68 -2.34 9.26
C SER A 156 -4.73 -2.69 8.22
N ILE A 157 -4.46 -2.46 6.95
CA ILE A 157 -5.32 -2.84 5.84
C ILE A 157 -4.88 -4.23 5.35
N ARG A 158 -5.77 -5.23 5.45
CA ARG A 158 -5.53 -6.57 4.93
C ARG A 158 -5.92 -6.67 3.46
N VAL A 159 -5.00 -7.21 2.67
CA VAL A 159 -5.23 -7.52 1.26
C VAL A 159 -6.18 -8.71 1.14
N PRO A 160 -7.21 -8.66 0.28
CA PRO A 160 -8.11 -9.78 0.07
C PRO A 160 -7.48 -10.86 -0.82
N ILE A 161 -7.91 -12.11 -0.69
CA ILE A 161 -7.39 -13.23 -1.52
C ILE A 161 -7.82 -13.09 -2.98
N THR A 162 -8.98 -12.48 -3.21
CA THR A 162 -9.51 -12.13 -4.54
C THR A 162 -8.60 -11.18 -5.32
N HIS A 163 -7.64 -10.53 -4.65
CA HIS A 163 -6.69 -9.61 -5.28
C HIS A 163 -5.43 -10.30 -5.81
N ILE A 164 -5.16 -11.55 -5.41
CA ILE A 164 -4.01 -12.30 -5.93
C ILE A 164 -4.25 -12.58 -7.42
N GLN A 165 -3.34 -12.11 -8.27
CA GLN A 165 -3.41 -12.32 -9.71
C GLN A 165 -3.38 -13.82 -10.06
N GLU A 166 -4.04 -14.18 -11.17
CA GLU A 166 -4.05 -15.54 -11.74
C GLU A 166 -4.75 -16.64 -10.94
N LEU A 167 -5.44 -16.32 -9.84
CA LEU A 167 -6.31 -17.29 -9.16
C LEU A 167 -7.55 -17.62 -10.01
N SER A 168 -7.85 -18.92 -10.12
CA SER A 168 -9.05 -19.41 -10.80
C SER A 168 -10.33 -18.98 -10.09
N GLN A 169 -11.32 -18.50 -10.85
CA GLN A 169 -12.65 -18.20 -10.31
C GLN A 169 -13.28 -19.41 -9.64
N ALA A 170 -13.13 -20.60 -10.23
CA ALA A 170 -13.65 -21.84 -9.66
C ALA A 170 -12.99 -22.18 -8.31
N PHE A 171 -11.72 -21.80 -8.12
CA PHE A 171 -11.07 -21.96 -6.81
C PHE A 171 -11.59 -20.93 -5.80
N LEU A 172 -11.74 -19.68 -6.20
CA LEU A 172 -12.25 -18.62 -5.31
C LEU A 172 -13.66 -18.93 -4.80
N GLU A 173 -14.57 -19.39 -5.67
CA GLU A 173 -15.92 -19.83 -5.29
C GLU A 173 -15.86 -20.96 -4.25
N ARG A 174 -15.10 -22.04 -4.53
CA ARG A 174 -14.89 -23.13 -3.57
C ARG A 174 -14.30 -22.64 -2.26
N TYR A 175 -13.30 -21.76 -2.31
CA TYR A 175 -12.67 -21.20 -1.12
C TYR A 175 -13.67 -20.42 -0.26
N LEU A 176 -14.48 -19.56 -0.87
CA LEU A 176 -15.49 -18.76 -0.17
C LEU A 176 -16.55 -19.65 0.47
N GLU A 177 -17.10 -20.62 -0.27
CA GLU A 177 -18.06 -21.61 0.26
C GLU A 177 -17.50 -22.40 1.44
N GLN A 178 -16.23 -22.81 1.37
CA GLN A 178 -15.60 -23.51 2.48
C GLN A 178 -15.37 -22.58 3.66
N ARG A 179 -15.00 -21.31 3.42
CA ARG A 179 -14.76 -20.33 4.49
C ARG A 179 -16.01 -20.05 5.31
N GLU A 180 -17.19 -20.09 4.71
CA GLU A 180 -18.49 -19.96 5.41
C GLU A 180 -18.72 -21.07 6.45
N LYS A 181 -18.19 -22.29 6.20
CA LYS A 181 -18.33 -23.42 7.13
C LYS A 181 -17.48 -23.29 8.39
N GLY A 182 -16.48 -22.41 8.38
CA GLY A 182 -15.56 -22.19 9.51
C GLY A 182 -14.11 -21.95 9.05
N PRO A 183 -13.23 -21.49 9.97
CA PRO A 183 -11.81 -21.29 9.67
C PRO A 183 -11.12 -22.61 9.31
N PHE A 184 -9.95 -22.51 8.66
CA PHE A 184 -9.06 -23.64 8.41
C PHE A 184 -8.13 -23.82 9.61
N GLU A 185 -8.16 -24.99 10.22
CA GLU A 185 -7.34 -25.30 11.41
C GLU A 185 -5.88 -25.60 11.04
N SER A 186 -5.68 -26.22 9.88
CA SER A 186 -4.36 -26.62 9.39
C SER A 186 -4.29 -26.55 7.87
N VAL A 187 -3.07 -26.61 7.33
CA VAL A 187 -2.82 -26.71 5.88
C VAL A 187 -3.50 -27.94 5.29
N ASP A 188 -3.48 -29.07 6.00
CA ASP A 188 -4.11 -30.32 5.60
C ASP A 188 -5.64 -30.17 5.49
N ASP A 189 -6.25 -29.46 6.45
CA ASP A 189 -7.68 -29.14 6.39
C ASP A 189 -8.03 -28.26 5.19
N PHE A 190 -7.21 -27.22 4.96
CA PHE A 190 -7.34 -26.34 3.81
C PHE A 190 -7.26 -27.11 2.47
N VAL A 191 -6.25 -27.96 2.29
CA VAL A 191 -6.08 -28.75 1.05
C VAL A 191 -7.22 -29.75 0.87
N ARG A 192 -7.68 -30.40 1.95
CA ARG A 192 -8.78 -31.37 1.90
C ARG A 192 -10.10 -30.73 1.47
N ARG A 193 -10.40 -29.52 1.99
CA ARG A 193 -11.64 -28.79 1.75
C ARG A 193 -11.66 -28.04 0.41
N CYS A 194 -10.59 -27.32 0.09
CA CYS A 194 -10.54 -26.44 -1.08
C CYS A 194 -9.97 -27.11 -2.34
N ARG A 195 -9.17 -28.17 -2.17
CA ARG A 195 -8.48 -28.92 -3.24
C ARG A 195 -7.81 -27.97 -4.26
N PRO A 196 -6.88 -27.11 -3.83
CA PRO A 196 -6.18 -26.22 -4.74
C PRO A 196 -5.30 -27.01 -5.71
N THR A 197 -5.22 -26.55 -6.96
CA THR A 197 -4.25 -27.05 -7.94
C THR A 197 -2.82 -26.62 -7.59
N GLU A 198 -1.83 -27.19 -8.26
CA GLU A 198 -0.42 -26.83 -8.04
C GLU A 198 -0.16 -25.34 -8.23
N SER A 199 -0.71 -24.77 -9.30
CA SER A 199 -0.60 -23.35 -9.59
C SER A 199 -1.28 -22.50 -8.50
N GLU A 200 -2.47 -22.89 -8.05
CA GLU A 200 -3.25 -22.13 -7.06
C GLU A 200 -2.55 -22.08 -5.69
N TRP A 201 -2.09 -23.21 -5.15
CA TRP A 201 -1.43 -23.17 -3.84
C TRP A 201 -0.05 -22.51 -3.89
N ARG A 202 0.64 -22.54 -5.03
CA ARG A 202 1.90 -21.80 -5.23
C ARG A 202 1.66 -20.29 -5.16
N LEU A 203 0.61 -19.77 -5.78
CA LEU A 203 0.23 -18.35 -5.70
C LEU A 203 -0.14 -17.94 -4.27
N LEU A 204 -0.88 -18.80 -3.55
CA LEU A 204 -1.23 -18.56 -2.15
C LEU A 204 -0.02 -18.60 -1.21
N LEU A 205 0.95 -19.47 -1.48
CA LEU A 205 2.21 -19.54 -0.73
C LEU A 205 3.07 -18.29 -0.96
N ASP A 206 3.27 -17.91 -2.23
CA ASP A 206 4.13 -16.80 -2.62
C ASP A 206 3.57 -15.45 -2.17
N SER A 207 2.24 -15.30 -2.13
CA SER A 207 1.54 -14.12 -1.61
C SER A 207 1.47 -14.02 -0.08
N GLY A 208 1.91 -15.07 0.65
CA GLY A 208 1.82 -15.12 2.11
C GLY A 208 0.44 -15.46 2.67
N ALA A 209 -0.51 -15.89 1.84
CA ALA A 209 -1.88 -16.23 2.27
C ALA A 209 -1.92 -17.40 3.27
N LEU A 210 -0.91 -18.27 3.23
CA LEU A 210 -0.80 -19.48 4.06
C LEU A 210 0.07 -19.27 5.32
N ASP A 211 0.62 -18.08 5.54
CA ASP A 211 1.52 -17.79 6.68
C ASP A 211 0.78 -17.91 8.04
N VAL A 212 -0.56 -17.92 8.03
CA VAL A 212 -1.40 -18.09 9.24
C VAL A 212 -1.18 -19.40 9.97
N PHE A 213 -0.66 -20.43 9.30
CA PHE A 213 -0.41 -21.73 9.92
C PHE A 213 0.89 -21.79 10.73
N GLY A 214 1.70 -20.73 10.75
CA GLY A 214 2.92 -20.65 11.57
C GLY A 214 4.07 -21.57 11.10
N ILE A 215 3.98 -22.09 9.88
CA ILE A 215 4.99 -22.95 9.26
C ILE A 215 5.81 -22.09 8.27
N SER A 216 7.12 -22.29 8.21
CA SER A 216 7.97 -21.56 7.25
C SER A 216 7.56 -21.86 5.81
N ARG A 217 7.65 -20.87 4.90
CA ARG A 217 7.23 -21.02 3.51
C ARG A 217 7.89 -22.20 2.77
N PRO A 218 9.19 -22.47 2.94
CA PRO A 218 9.80 -23.65 2.32
C PRO A 218 9.25 -24.98 2.85
N MET A 219 8.93 -25.04 4.15
CA MET A 219 8.30 -26.22 4.77
C MET A 219 6.86 -26.39 4.28
N LEU A 220 6.10 -25.30 4.16
CA LEU A 220 4.76 -25.29 3.55
C LEU A 220 4.79 -25.81 2.10
N PHE A 221 5.77 -25.40 1.30
CA PHE A 221 5.94 -25.87 -0.08
C PHE A 221 6.01 -27.40 -0.16
N TRP A 222 6.88 -28.02 0.65
CA TRP A 222 7.05 -29.48 0.66
C TRP A 222 5.81 -30.20 1.20
N ARG A 223 5.17 -29.66 2.25
CA ARG A 223 3.92 -30.20 2.80
C ARG A 223 2.79 -30.20 1.77
N LEU A 224 2.58 -29.08 1.07
CA LEU A 224 1.57 -28.94 0.02
C LEU A 224 1.84 -29.90 -1.14
N ARG A 225 3.10 -30.00 -1.58
CA ARG A 225 3.53 -30.92 -2.65
C ARG A 225 3.27 -32.38 -2.28
N ARG A 226 3.49 -32.78 -1.01
CA ARG A 226 3.19 -34.13 -0.51
C ARG A 226 1.68 -34.39 -0.50
N LEU A 227 0.88 -33.47 0.05
CA LEU A 227 -0.57 -33.58 0.12
C LEU A 227 -1.22 -33.73 -1.25
N GLN A 228 -0.71 -33.01 -2.26
CA GLN A 228 -1.22 -33.12 -3.62
C GLN A 228 -0.94 -34.49 -4.26
N ARG A 229 0.24 -35.09 -4.02
CA ARG A 229 0.57 -36.44 -4.50
C ARG A 229 -0.31 -37.51 -3.86
N MET A 230 -0.59 -37.38 -2.56
CA MET A 230 -1.46 -38.31 -1.84
C MET A 230 -2.93 -38.19 -2.30
N GLY A 231 -3.39 -36.98 -2.64
CA GLY A 231 -4.74 -36.75 -3.15
C GLY A 231 -5.04 -37.31 -4.54
N HIS A 232 -4.01 -37.66 -5.34
CA HIS A 232 -4.14 -38.27 -6.67
C HIS A 232 -4.06 -39.81 -6.69
N GLY A 233 -3.90 -40.46 -5.53
CA GLY A 233 -3.94 -41.91 -5.43
C GLY A 233 -5.35 -42.47 -5.66
N HIS A 234 -5.54 -43.17 -6.77
CA HIS A 234 -6.76 -43.89 -7.10
C HIS A 234 -7.05 -45.02 -6.10
N GLY A 235 -8.23 -44.99 -5.48
CA GLY A 235 -9.01 -46.19 -5.11
C GLY A 235 -8.57 -46.98 -3.86
N GLY A 236 -9.55 -47.23 -2.98
CA GLY A 236 -9.53 -48.38 -2.08
C GLY A 236 -9.09 -48.12 -0.64
N MET A 237 -10.09 -48.03 0.25
CA MET A 237 -10.12 -48.76 1.52
C MET A 237 -8.82 -48.79 2.35
N LEU A 238 -8.17 -47.65 2.64
CA LEU A 238 -7.15 -47.59 3.69
C LEU A 238 -6.98 -46.18 4.30
N TRP A 239 -8.09 -45.47 4.55
CA TRP A 239 -8.09 -44.21 5.32
C TRP A 239 -8.07 -44.46 6.85
N LYS A 240 -7.35 -45.47 7.34
CA LYS A 240 -7.02 -45.50 8.79
C LYS A 240 -5.92 -44.47 9.01
N ALA A 241 -6.35 -43.22 9.18
CA ALA A 241 -5.55 -42.11 9.63
C ALA A 241 -4.87 -42.47 10.95
N GLN A 242 -3.61 -42.87 10.88
CA GLN A 242 -2.67 -42.44 11.90
C GLN A 242 -2.25 -41.03 11.52
N PRO A 243 -2.22 -40.07 12.47
CA PRO A 243 -1.49 -38.84 12.25
C PRO A 243 -0.03 -39.26 12.17
N GLU A 244 0.48 -39.48 10.96
CA GLU A 244 1.91 -39.66 10.78
C GLU A 244 2.58 -38.42 11.36
N LYS A 245 3.45 -38.67 12.34
CA LYS A 245 4.32 -37.70 12.99
C LYS A 245 4.93 -36.75 11.97
N ASP A 246 5.27 -35.55 12.43
CA ASP A 246 5.96 -34.46 11.71
C ASP A 246 7.31 -34.83 11.03
N ASP A 247 7.61 -36.10 10.76
CA ASP A 247 8.90 -36.55 10.24
C ASP A 247 8.87 -36.88 8.74
N GLU A 248 9.99 -36.54 8.10
CA GLU A 248 10.33 -36.68 6.68
C GLU A 248 9.89 -35.56 5.71
N THR A 249 9.78 -34.32 6.18
CA THR A 249 10.31 -33.25 5.32
C THR A 249 11.83 -33.37 5.39
N PRO A 250 12.55 -33.49 4.25
CA PRO A 250 13.99 -33.62 4.31
C PRO A 250 14.55 -32.45 5.14
N PRO A 251 15.54 -32.68 6.03
CA PRO A 251 16.20 -31.65 6.81
C PRO A 251 17.10 -30.86 5.86
N VAL A 252 16.48 -30.20 4.90
CA VAL A 252 17.13 -29.16 4.14
C VAL A 252 16.99 -27.94 5.04
N ASP A 253 18.12 -27.38 5.46
CA ASP A 253 18.16 -25.99 5.93
C ASP A 253 17.67 -25.14 4.77
N LEU A 254 16.36 -24.92 4.72
CA LEU A 254 15.73 -24.12 3.70
C LEU A 254 15.75 -22.70 4.21
N ASP A 255 16.72 -21.94 3.73
CA ASP A 255 16.74 -20.49 3.94
C ASP A 255 15.37 -19.92 3.57
N CYS A 256 14.74 -19.28 4.54
CA CYS A 256 13.52 -18.54 4.28
C CYS A 256 13.85 -17.38 3.31
N PRO A 257 12.95 -17.07 2.37
CA PRO A 257 13.19 -15.98 1.44
C PRO A 257 13.44 -14.68 2.21
N ASP A 258 14.41 -13.89 1.76
CA ASP A 258 14.67 -12.59 2.35
C ASP A 258 13.47 -11.65 2.12
N ALA A 259 13.37 -10.58 2.92
CA ALA A 259 12.26 -9.63 2.81
C ALA A 259 12.14 -9.04 1.40
N TRP A 260 13.24 -8.94 0.65
CA TRP A 260 13.24 -8.42 -0.71
C TRP A 260 12.68 -9.42 -1.74
N GLN A 261 13.00 -10.70 -1.63
CA GLN A 261 12.42 -11.79 -2.42
C GLN A 261 10.91 -11.89 -2.17
N VAL A 262 10.48 -11.76 -0.91
CA VAL A 262 9.06 -11.70 -0.55
C VAL A 262 8.39 -10.48 -1.20
N ALA A 263 8.95 -9.28 -1.02
CA ALA A 263 8.40 -8.05 -1.60
C ALA A 263 8.34 -8.09 -3.14
N ARG A 264 9.31 -8.74 -3.79
CA ARG A 264 9.30 -8.95 -5.25
C ARG A 264 8.12 -9.83 -5.68
N ARG A 265 7.86 -10.93 -4.97
CA ARG A 265 6.70 -11.78 -5.24
C ARG A 265 5.38 -11.05 -4.96
N GLU A 266 5.30 -10.27 -3.89
CA GLU A 266 4.14 -9.43 -3.60
C GLU A 266 3.90 -8.40 -4.72
N MET A 267 4.95 -7.78 -5.24
CA MET A 267 4.84 -6.87 -6.39
C MET A 267 4.32 -7.58 -7.64
N GLU A 268 4.79 -8.79 -7.92
CA GLU A 268 4.34 -9.62 -9.05
C GLU A 268 2.86 -10.04 -8.89
N LEU A 269 2.45 -10.47 -7.69
CA LEU A 269 1.15 -11.12 -7.46
C LEU A 269 0.03 -10.17 -7.01
N LEU A 270 0.38 -9.14 -6.22
CA LEU A 270 -0.55 -8.16 -5.66
C LEU A 270 -0.43 -6.81 -6.37
N GLY A 271 0.65 -6.57 -7.10
CA GLY A 271 0.89 -5.29 -7.75
C GLY A 271 1.43 -4.19 -6.81
N PHE A 272 1.76 -4.51 -5.57
CA PHE A 272 2.52 -3.64 -4.67
C PHE A 272 3.16 -4.48 -3.57
N PRO A 273 4.34 -4.06 -3.04
CA PRO A 273 4.93 -4.72 -1.90
C PRO A 273 4.16 -4.36 -0.62
N VAL A 274 3.97 -5.36 0.22
CA VAL A 274 3.31 -5.24 1.54
C VAL A 274 4.34 -5.33 2.66
N THR A 275 5.34 -6.19 2.49
CA THR A 275 6.42 -6.43 3.45
C THR A 275 7.38 -5.23 3.52
N ILE A 276 7.65 -4.57 2.39
CA ILE A 276 8.55 -3.41 2.30
C ILE A 276 7.77 -2.21 1.74
N ASP A 277 8.04 -1.01 2.27
CA ASP A 277 7.53 0.25 1.72
C ASP A 277 7.81 0.36 0.20
N PRO A 278 6.80 0.66 -0.64
CA PRO A 278 6.96 0.70 -2.09
C PRO A 278 8.05 1.66 -2.58
N VAL A 279 8.21 2.83 -1.93
CA VAL A 279 9.27 3.79 -2.29
C VAL A 279 10.64 3.16 -2.05
N THR A 280 10.82 2.51 -0.91
CA THR A 280 12.05 1.80 -0.54
C THR A 280 12.34 0.60 -1.42
N PHE A 281 11.32 -0.22 -1.74
CA PHE A 281 11.46 -1.37 -2.62
C PHE A 281 11.93 -0.95 -4.02
N LEU A 282 11.30 0.06 -4.62
CA LEU A 282 11.62 0.54 -5.96
C LEU A 282 12.90 1.40 -6.01
N SER A 283 13.39 1.87 -4.86
CA SER A 283 14.69 2.56 -4.76
C SER A 283 15.87 1.64 -5.04
N ARG A 284 15.70 0.35 -4.77
CA ARG A 284 16.75 -0.65 -4.92
C ARG A 284 16.74 -1.18 -6.35
N ASP A 285 17.92 -1.28 -6.96
CA ASP A 285 18.04 -1.94 -8.26
C ASP A 285 18.26 -3.46 -8.13
N GLU A 286 18.28 -4.15 -9.27
CA GLU A 286 18.55 -5.59 -9.34
C GLU A 286 19.92 -5.99 -8.78
N LYS A 287 20.89 -5.06 -8.76
CA LYS A 287 22.23 -5.25 -8.20
C LYS A 287 22.31 -4.88 -6.71
N GLY A 288 21.19 -4.54 -6.10
CA GLY A 288 21.07 -4.20 -4.69
C GLY A 288 21.51 -2.77 -4.32
N ARG A 289 21.82 -1.91 -5.29
CA ARG A 289 22.24 -0.52 -5.07
C ARG A 289 21.05 0.35 -4.68
N GLN A 290 21.24 1.22 -3.69
CA GLN A 290 20.20 2.13 -3.19
C GLN A 290 20.39 3.55 -3.72
N ILE A 291 19.29 4.31 -3.78
CA ILE A 291 19.32 5.75 -4.07
C ILE A 291 19.83 6.49 -2.84
N ASP A 292 20.75 7.43 -3.06
CA ASP A 292 21.21 8.35 -2.03
C ASP A 292 20.18 9.49 -1.85
N TRP A 293 19.18 9.24 -1.00
CA TRP A 293 18.10 10.18 -0.71
C TRP A 293 18.57 11.51 -0.09
N SER A 294 19.77 11.55 0.50
CA SER A 294 20.31 12.76 1.14
C SER A 294 20.61 13.91 0.17
N ARG A 295 20.70 13.61 -1.14
CA ARG A 295 20.98 14.58 -2.20
C ARG A 295 19.75 15.36 -2.64
N TYR A 296 18.56 14.88 -2.31
CA TYR A 296 17.31 15.38 -2.84
C TYR A 296 16.48 16.04 -1.74
N MET A 297 15.70 17.05 -2.12
CA MET A 297 14.82 17.76 -1.21
C MET A 297 13.61 16.89 -0.85
N PRO A 298 13.33 16.63 0.43
CA PRO A 298 12.11 15.97 0.85
C PRO A 298 10.88 16.81 0.50
N VAL A 299 9.81 16.16 0.06
CA VAL A 299 8.55 16.83 -0.34
C VAL A 299 7.96 17.66 0.79
N SER A 300 8.04 17.17 2.03
CA SER A 300 7.59 17.88 3.24
C SER A 300 8.23 19.26 3.44
N GLN A 301 9.43 19.50 2.91
CA GLN A 301 10.17 20.76 3.08
C GLN A 301 9.96 21.75 1.93
N LEU A 302 9.27 21.35 0.85
CA LEU A 302 9.12 22.18 -0.35
C LEU A 302 8.45 23.53 -0.10
N TYR A 303 7.60 23.62 0.93
CA TYR A 303 6.91 24.86 1.30
C TYR A 303 7.87 26.01 1.62
N GLU A 304 9.02 25.72 2.23
CA GLU A 304 10.05 26.70 2.60
C GLU A 304 10.85 27.23 1.39
N TYR A 305 10.73 26.55 0.25
CA TYR A 305 11.49 26.83 -0.96
C TYR A 305 10.60 27.31 -2.12
N ALA A 306 9.42 27.86 -1.81
CA ALA A 306 8.54 28.46 -2.81
C ALA A 306 9.27 29.53 -3.66
N GLY A 307 9.13 29.42 -4.98
CA GLY A 307 9.81 30.26 -5.97
C GLY A 307 11.28 29.92 -6.22
N LYS A 308 11.87 28.98 -5.46
CA LYS A 308 13.26 28.55 -5.64
C LYS A 308 13.34 27.30 -6.51
N ARG A 309 14.51 27.09 -7.10
CA ARG A 309 14.86 25.85 -7.80
C ARG A 309 15.26 24.79 -6.79
N VAL A 310 14.68 23.60 -6.93
CA VAL A 310 14.91 22.45 -6.06
C VAL A 310 15.05 21.18 -6.91
N SER A 311 15.69 20.17 -6.34
CA SER A 311 15.78 18.83 -6.93
C SER A 311 15.02 17.86 -6.03
N VAL A 312 13.97 17.23 -6.56
CA VAL A 312 13.12 16.29 -5.81
C VAL A 312 13.24 14.91 -6.45
N CYS A 313 13.46 13.88 -5.64
CA CYS A 313 13.42 12.50 -6.06
C CYS A 313 12.15 11.84 -5.52
N GLY A 314 11.44 11.07 -6.35
CA GLY A 314 10.22 10.41 -5.89
C GLY A 314 9.75 9.31 -6.83
N LEU A 315 8.98 8.39 -6.27
CA LEU A 315 8.20 7.41 -7.00
C LEU A 315 7.07 8.12 -7.75
N MET A 316 6.99 7.93 -9.05
CA MET A 316 5.83 8.31 -9.83
C MET A 316 4.67 7.38 -9.49
N VAL A 317 3.68 7.92 -8.79
CA VAL A 317 2.48 7.16 -8.36
C VAL A 317 1.26 7.42 -9.24
N ALA A 318 1.31 8.47 -10.05
CA ALA A 318 0.24 8.82 -10.97
C ALA A 318 0.76 9.73 -12.07
N ASP A 319 0.14 9.62 -13.24
CA ASP A 319 0.41 10.50 -14.37
C ASP A 319 -0.82 10.71 -15.26
N ARG A 320 -0.89 11.89 -15.89
CA ARG A 320 -1.91 12.22 -16.89
C ARG A 320 -1.31 13.05 -18.01
N VAL A 321 -1.60 12.67 -19.26
CA VAL A 321 -1.21 13.43 -20.44
C VAL A 321 -2.37 14.34 -20.85
N ASN A 322 -2.07 15.62 -21.00
CA ASN A 322 -3.02 16.64 -21.38
C ASN A 322 -2.51 17.38 -22.62
N ARG A 323 -3.41 18.10 -23.30
CA ARG A 323 -3.05 19.05 -24.35
C ARG A 323 -3.22 20.46 -23.82
N THR A 324 -2.29 21.33 -24.18
CA THR A 324 -2.43 22.78 -23.96
C THR A 324 -3.46 23.37 -24.94
N ASN A 325 -3.86 24.62 -24.73
CA ASN A 325 -4.73 25.34 -25.67
C ASN A 325 -4.13 25.45 -27.09
N ALA A 326 -2.79 25.40 -27.19
CA ALA A 326 -2.07 25.38 -28.47
C ALA A 326 -2.05 23.99 -29.15
N GLY A 327 -2.59 22.96 -28.50
CA GLY A 327 -2.63 21.58 -29.00
C GLY A 327 -1.41 20.73 -28.62
N ASP A 328 -0.34 21.34 -28.10
CA ASP A 328 0.87 20.66 -27.67
C ASP A 328 0.64 19.75 -26.46
N LEU A 329 1.31 18.60 -26.45
CA LEU A 329 1.25 17.63 -25.35
C LEU A 329 2.02 18.13 -24.13
N MET A 330 1.42 18.00 -22.96
CA MET A 330 2.02 18.20 -21.65
C MET A 330 1.65 17.04 -20.74
N LYS A 331 2.38 16.86 -19.63
CA LYS A 331 2.14 15.75 -18.70
C LYS A 331 2.14 16.26 -17.27
N PHE A 332 1.14 15.88 -16.48
CA PHE A 332 1.17 16.04 -15.03
C PHE A 332 1.56 14.70 -14.42
N VAL A 333 2.45 14.74 -13.44
CA VAL A 333 2.99 13.58 -12.74
C VAL A 333 2.87 13.83 -11.25
N THR A 334 2.34 12.89 -10.48
CA THR A 334 2.40 12.95 -9.01
C THR A 334 3.58 12.14 -8.55
N LEU A 335 4.52 12.79 -7.88
CA LEU A 335 5.67 12.15 -7.27
C LEU A 335 5.40 11.96 -5.78
N ALA A 336 5.78 10.80 -5.27
CA ALA A 336 5.72 10.45 -3.87
C ALA A 336 7.12 10.13 -3.36
N ASP A 337 7.51 10.75 -2.26
CA ASP A 337 8.67 10.31 -1.48
C ASP A 337 8.19 9.69 -0.15
N ARG A 338 9.09 9.50 0.81
CA ARG A 338 8.72 8.99 2.14
C ARG A 338 7.95 10.01 3.00
N THR A 339 7.90 11.28 2.57
CA THR A 339 7.39 12.40 3.36
C THR A 339 6.07 12.98 2.85
N GLY A 340 5.75 12.81 1.57
CA GLY A 340 4.48 13.26 1.00
C GLY A 340 4.40 13.13 -0.51
N PHE A 341 3.40 13.83 -1.07
CA PHE A 341 3.14 13.90 -2.51
C PHE A 341 3.38 15.32 -3.05
N VAL A 342 3.87 15.41 -4.29
CA VAL A 342 3.97 16.66 -5.03
C VAL A 342 3.45 16.49 -6.46
N GLU A 343 2.54 17.36 -6.87
CA GLU A 343 2.12 17.43 -8.28
C GLU A 343 3.19 18.16 -9.09
N THR A 344 3.66 17.51 -10.15
CA THR A 344 4.71 18.01 -11.02
C THR A 344 4.17 18.21 -12.43
N CYS A 345 4.38 19.40 -13.00
CA CYS A 345 3.95 19.75 -14.34
C CYS A 345 5.13 19.71 -15.33
N LEU A 346 5.01 18.90 -16.38
CA LEU A 346 5.92 18.87 -17.51
C LEU A 346 5.26 19.61 -18.69
N PHE A 347 5.65 20.87 -18.87
CA PHE A 347 5.23 21.67 -20.03
C PHE A 347 5.77 21.08 -21.35
N PRO A 348 5.20 21.45 -22.52
CA PRO A 348 5.52 20.79 -23.79
C PRO A 348 6.99 20.68 -24.16
N ASN A 349 7.80 21.70 -23.87
CA ASN A 349 9.24 21.65 -24.13
C ASN A 349 9.95 20.62 -23.25
N THR A 350 9.63 20.59 -21.96
CA THR A 350 10.15 19.60 -21.00
C THR A 350 9.65 18.20 -21.35
N TYR A 351 8.36 18.05 -21.68
CA TYR A 351 7.77 16.76 -22.02
C TYR A 351 8.35 16.18 -23.31
N ARG A 352 8.55 16.98 -24.36
CA ARG A 352 9.20 16.52 -25.60
C ARG A 352 10.62 16.01 -25.36
N ARG A 353 11.38 16.65 -24.45
CA ARG A 353 12.77 16.27 -24.15
C ARG A 353 12.88 15.07 -23.23
N PHE A 354 12.06 15.01 -22.18
CA PHE A 354 12.23 14.06 -21.08
C PHE A 354 11.06 13.10 -20.88
N GLY A 355 10.00 13.20 -21.68
CA GLY A 355 8.79 12.38 -21.51
C GLY A 355 9.05 10.88 -21.56
N HIS A 356 10.04 10.43 -22.35
CA HIS A 356 10.46 9.04 -22.41
C HIS A 356 10.96 8.49 -21.05
N LEU A 357 11.58 9.32 -20.21
CA LEU A 357 12.03 8.91 -18.87
C LEU A 357 10.85 8.54 -17.97
N THR A 358 9.72 9.25 -18.12
CA THR A 358 8.50 9.00 -17.34
C THR A 358 7.80 7.70 -17.71
N ALA A 359 8.11 7.11 -18.87
CA ALA A 359 7.58 5.79 -19.25
C ALA A 359 8.51 4.64 -18.81
N ALA A 360 9.81 4.90 -18.79
CA ALA A 360 10.83 3.87 -18.56
C ALA A 360 11.18 3.67 -17.08
N ASN A 361 10.98 4.67 -16.22
CA ASN A 361 11.45 4.64 -14.83
C ASN A 361 10.32 4.94 -13.84
N PRO A 362 10.12 4.11 -12.81
CA PRO A 362 9.13 4.37 -11.77
C PRO A 362 9.59 5.48 -10.82
N ILE A 363 10.89 5.60 -10.54
CA ILE A 363 11.45 6.68 -9.72
C ILE A 363 12.17 7.68 -10.62
N LEU A 364 11.91 8.95 -10.38
CA LEU A 364 12.45 10.07 -11.14
C LEU A 364 13.03 11.13 -10.22
N VAL A 365 14.08 11.78 -10.70
CA VAL A 365 14.56 13.05 -10.16
C VAL A 365 14.02 14.16 -11.03
N VAL A 366 13.46 15.19 -10.41
CA VAL A 366 12.95 16.38 -11.07
C VAL A 366 13.64 17.61 -10.50
N ASP A 367 14.38 18.28 -11.37
CA ASP A 367 14.84 19.64 -11.11
C ASP A 367 13.78 20.60 -11.62
N GLY A 368 13.29 21.45 -10.73
CA GLY A 368 12.18 22.35 -11.04
C GLY A 368 12.06 23.51 -10.08
N VAL A 369 11.14 24.41 -10.42
CA VAL A 369 10.79 25.56 -9.58
C VAL A 369 9.53 25.21 -8.78
N VAL A 370 9.55 25.47 -7.48
CA VAL A 370 8.38 25.30 -6.63
C VAL A 370 7.41 26.46 -6.87
N GLU A 371 6.20 26.16 -7.35
CA GLU A 371 5.13 27.11 -7.58
C GLU A 371 4.02 26.89 -6.54
N MET A 372 3.59 27.94 -5.86
CA MET A 372 2.42 27.88 -4.98
C MET A 372 1.15 28.04 -5.81
N PHE A 373 0.11 27.26 -5.48
CA PHE A 373 -1.21 27.51 -6.03
C PHE A 373 -1.76 28.87 -5.57
N GLU A 374 -2.68 29.45 -6.36
CA GLU A 374 -3.29 30.76 -6.06
C GLU A 374 -3.95 30.82 -4.68
N ASN A 375 -4.50 29.69 -4.22
CA ASN A 375 -5.12 29.55 -2.90
C ASN A 375 -4.10 29.47 -1.74
N LYS A 376 -2.79 29.43 -2.02
CA LYS A 376 -1.67 29.26 -1.07
C LYS A 376 -1.75 28.00 -0.19
N GLN A 377 -2.62 27.06 -0.52
CA GLN A 377 -2.86 25.84 0.25
C GLN A 377 -2.26 24.58 -0.39
N GLY A 378 -1.56 24.72 -1.52
CA GLY A 378 -0.81 23.62 -2.12
C GLY A 378 0.35 24.10 -2.97
N LEU A 379 1.20 23.14 -3.31
CA LEU A 379 2.44 23.33 -4.06
C LEU A 379 2.38 22.49 -5.32
N ALA A 380 2.90 23.04 -6.41
CA ALA A 380 3.20 22.33 -7.63
C ALA A 380 4.68 22.50 -7.96
N LEU A 381 5.28 21.50 -8.58
CA LEU A 381 6.64 21.56 -9.08
C LEU A 381 6.60 21.75 -10.59
N ARG A 382 7.12 22.88 -11.08
CA ARG A 382 7.32 23.07 -12.51
C ARG A 382 8.62 22.42 -12.94
N ALA A 383 8.53 21.31 -13.66
CA ALA A 383 9.69 20.55 -14.11
C ALA A 383 10.48 21.27 -15.22
N GLU A 384 11.77 21.43 -15.02
CA GLU A 384 12.70 21.99 -16.01
C GLU A 384 13.63 20.91 -16.58
N ARG A 385 14.04 19.95 -15.75
CA ARG A 385 14.88 18.80 -16.13
C ARG A 385 14.44 17.57 -15.35
N LEU A 386 14.46 16.42 -16.03
CA LEU A 386 14.24 15.12 -15.39
C LEU A 386 15.48 14.25 -15.56
N GLU A 387 15.79 13.47 -14.54
CA GLU A 387 16.90 12.53 -14.53
C GLU A 387 16.52 11.21 -13.85
N VAL A 388 17.33 10.18 -14.10
CA VAL A 388 17.27 8.93 -13.35
C VAL A 388 18.07 9.14 -12.05
N PRO A 389 17.55 8.71 -10.89
CA PRO A 389 18.25 8.88 -9.61
C PRO A 389 19.62 8.20 -9.61
N MET A 390 20.59 8.86 -8.99
CA MET A 390 21.92 8.28 -8.79
C MET A 390 21.85 7.21 -7.72
N ARG A 391 22.35 6.01 -8.05
CA ARG A 391 22.48 4.91 -7.09
C ARG A 391 23.91 4.80 -6.58
N SER A 392 24.07 4.35 -5.33
CA SER A 392 25.36 4.14 -4.69
C SER A 392 26.32 3.35 -5.60
N GLY A 393 27.49 3.92 -5.89
CA GLY A 393 28.51 3.31 -6.75
C GLY A 393 28.42 3.66 -8.25
N GLN A 394 27.47 4.47 -8.69
CA GLN A 394 27.54 5.12 -10.01
C GLN A 394 28.32 6.44 -9.90
N LEU A 395 29.52 6.49 -10.49
CA LEU A 395 30.21 7.75 -10.76
C LEU A 395 29.37 8.53 -11.77
N SER A 396 29.17 9.83 -11.52
CA SER A 396 28.40 10.66 -12.44
C SER A 396 29.09 10.72 -13.81
N VAL A 397 28.31 10.67 -14.89
CA VAL A 397 28.84 10.94 -16.24
C VAL A 397 29.39 12.38 -16.33
N ALA A 398 28.90 13.29 -15.48
CA ALA A 398 29.45 14.64 -15.33
C ALA A 398 30.89 14.65 -14.78
N SER A 399 31.27 13.70 -13.93
CA SER A 399 32.65 13.54 -13.44
C SER A 399 33.59 12.89 -14.46
N TYR A 400 33.09 12.25 -15.51
CA TYR A 400 33.94 11.73 -16.58
C TYR A 400 34.45 12.83 -17.52
N GLN A 401 33.68 13.91 -17.70
CA GLN A 401 34.10 15.05 -18.52
C GLN A 401 35.09 15.97 -17.80
N SER A 402 35.12 16.01 -16.46
CA SER A 402 36.12 16.79 -15.72
C SER A 402 37.46 16.07 -15.53
N ILE A 403 37.52 14.74 -15.66
CA ILE A 403 38.76 13.97 -15.50
C ILE A 403 39.60 13.96 -16.80
N GLN A 404 38.98 14.20 -17.97
CA GLN A 404 39.68 14.21 -19.26
C GLN A 404 40.20 15.60 -19.70
N VAL A 405 39.91 16.68 -18.95
CA VAL A 405 40.36 18.05 -19.32
C VAL A 405 41.62 18.50 -18.56
N ASN A 406 42.06 17.74 -17.54
CA ASN A 406 43.32 18.00 -16.82
C ASN A 406 44.43 16.98 -17.14
N ALA A 407 44.29 16.23 -18.24
CA ALA A 407 45.27 15.24 -18.66
C ALA A 407 45.50 15.29 -20.18
N VAL A 408 45.84 16.47 -20.71
CA VAL A 408 46.72 16.67 -21.89
C VAL A 408 47.43 18.00 -21.74
#